data_AF-A0A1Y6KB57-F1
#
_entry.id   AF-A0A1Y6KB57-F1
#
_cell.length_a   1.000
_cell.length_b   1.000
_cell.length_c   1.000
_cell.angle_alpha   90.00
_cell.angle_beta   90.00
_cell.angle_gamma   90.00
#
_symmetry.space_group_name_H-M   'P 1'
#
loop_
_entity.id
_entity.type
_entity.pdbx_description
1 polymer ?
#
loop_
_entity_poly.entity_id
_entity_poly.type
_entity_poly.pdbx_seq_one_letter_code
_entity_poly.pdbx_strand_id
1 'polypeptide(L)'
;MNARVIAVANMKGGVGKTTTVVSLAEALAASGNRTLVIDLDPQANASICLAGDSLLATLIARKATIEGFLENNLLGDKKLAFNECIRNNVSNVTHLNQQLPISLLPSSPNLRHFEQRIIHDLTQRRMSWSEIVRGLSGVVNAQLLKQKKAFDFILIDCAPGISVLTEVSIRLADLVIVPTIADFLSTFGLQTFCAALSDRGLEGARRTPRKPHVLITRRRQVKIHAQTAELLRNEATATKPAFHVFETEIPEAVSIANALSQIDRFPSFTQKWGSALAPLLSDLVREIGDALDANRA
;
A
#
# COMPACT_ATOMS: atom_id res chain seq x y z
N MET A 1 -3.54 9.04 19.15
CA MET A 1 -4.45 8.65 18.05
C MET A 1 -4.12 7.23 17.60
N ASN A 2 -5.09 6.46 17.09
CA ASN A 2 -4.83 5.15 16.50
C ASN A 2 -4.29 5.31 15.07
N ALA A 3 -3.27 4.53 14.70
CA ALA A 3 -2.70 4.58 13.34
C ALA A 3 -3.78 4.44 12.25
N ARG A 4 -3.61 5.19 11.17
CA ARG A 4 -4.42 5.14 9.96
C ARG A 4 -3.85 4.10 9.00
N VAL A 5 -4.64 3.08 8.65
CA VAL A 5 -4.20 2.03 7.71
C VAL A 5 -4.60 2.42 6.29
N ILE A 6 -3.66 2.41 5.35
CA ILE A 6 -3.91 2.73 3.94
C ILE A 6 -3.41 1.56 3.09
N ALA A 7 -4.29 0.97 2.30
CA ALA A 7 -3.90 -0.04 1.31
C ALA A 7 -3.78 0.60 -0.07
N VAL A 8 -2.71 0.27 -0.79
CA VAL A 8 -2.51 0.69 -2.18
C VAL A 8 -2.70 -0.53 -3.08
N ALA A 9 -3.82 -0.59 -3.80
CA ALA A 9 -4.22 -1.78 -4.54
C ALA A 9 -4.78 -1.45 -5.92
N ASN A 10 -4.44 -2.28 -6.91
CA ASN A 10 -5.02 -2.25 -8.26
C ASN A 10 -4.77 -3.61 -8.93
N MET A 11 -5.73 -4.09 -9.72
CA MET A 11 -5.62 -5.29 -10.54
C MET A 11 -4.51 -5.18 -11.60
N LYS A 12 -4.23 -3.96 -12.10
CA LYS A 12 -3.24 -3.75 -13.16
C LYS A 12 -1.81 -3.62 -12.61
N GLY A 13 -0.86 -4.24 -13.32
CA GLY A 13 0.58 -4.05 -13.10
C GLY A 13 1.08 -2.72 -13.69
N GLY A 14 2.17 -2.17 -13.16
CA GLY A 14 2.84 -1.00 -13.75
C GLY A 14 2.14 0.36 -13.61
N VAL A 15 1.05 0.43 -12.83
CA VAL A 15 0.29 1.66 -12.54
C VAL A 15 0.86 2.49 -11.38
N GLY A 16 2.06 2.18 -10.89
CA GLY A 16 2.71 2.97 -9.83
C GLY A 16 2.27 2.67 -8.39
N LYS A 17 1.85 1.44 -8.06
CA LYS A 17 1.50 1.01 -6.68
C LYS A 17 2.66 1.20 -5.70
N THR A 18 3.76 0.48 -5.90
CA THR A 18 4.97 0.61 -5.09
C THR A 18 5.51 2.03 -5.09
N THR A 19 5.52 2.70 -6.24
CA THR A 19 5.93 4.12 -6.34
C THR A 19 5.11 5.00 -5.41
N THR A 20 3.80 4.81 -5.40
CA THR A 20 2.87 5.54 -4.51
C THR A 20 3.15 5.22 -3.06
N VAL A 21 3.36 3.95 -2.70
CA VAL A 21 3.66 3.55 -1.32
C VAL A 21 4.95 4.18 -0.82
N VAL A 22 6.04 4.08 -1.59
CA VAL A 22 7.35 4.61 -1.20
C VAL A 22 7.34 6.13 -1.13
N SER A 23 6.78 6.82 -2.14
CA SER A 23 6.73 8.28 -2.15
C SER A 23 5.84 8.84 -1.05
N LEU A 24 4.69 8.20 -0.81
CA LEU A 24 3.77 8.58 0.26
C LEU A 24 4.36 8.30 1.63
N ALA A 25 5.07 7.18 1.82
CA ALA A 25 5.73 6.86 3.09
C ALA A 25 6.72 7.97 3.48
N GLU A 26 7.53 8.40 2.51
CA GLU A 26 8.53 9.45 2.70
C GLU A 26 7.89 10.82 2.89
N ALA A 27 6.82 11.14 2.18
CA ALA A 27 6.09 12.39 2.36
C ALA A 27 5.40 12.48 3.74
N LEU A 28 4.73 11.40 4.17
CA LEU A 28 4.12 11.32 5.51
C LEU A 28 5.17 11.47 6.61
N ALA A 29 6.30 10.79 6.45
CA ALA A 29 7.41 10.85 7.40
C ALA A 29 8.09 12.23 7.42
N ALA A 30 8.23 12.88 6.26
CA ALA A 30 8.72 14.26 6.18
C ALA A 30 7.78 15.25 6.88
N SER A 31 6.47 14.99 6.85
CA SER A 31 5.46 15.71 7.64
C SER A 31 5.42 15.33 9.13
N GLY A 32 6.43 14.60 9.63
CA GLY A 32 6.61 14.27 11.05
C GLY A 32 5.87 13.01 11.54
N ASN A 33 5.31 12.19 10.64
CA ASN A 33 4.55 11.00 11.03
C ASN A 33 5.42 9.75 11.10
N ARG A 34 5.25 8.94 12.15
CA ARG A 34 5.86 7.60 12.21
C ARG A 34 5.11 6.67 11.28
N THR A 35 5.79 6.19 10.24
CA THR A 35 5.15 5.44 9.16
C THR A 35 5.68 4.02 9.10
N LEU A 36 4.78 3.04 9.11
CA LEU A 36 5.09 1.64 8.82
C LEU A 36 4.69 1.32 7.39
N VAL A 37 5.59 0.73 6.61
CA VAL A 37 5.29 0.10 5.32
C VAL A 37 5.23 -1.41 5.49
N ILE A 38 4.14 -2.04 5.05
CA ILE A 38 4.00 -3.49 4.95
C ILE A 38 3.98 -3.84 3.46
N ASP A 39 5.00 -4.54 3.01
CA ASP A 39 5.09 -4.99 1.63
C ASP A 39 4.44 -6.38 1.51
N LEU A 40 3.39 -6.49 0.69
CA LEU A 40 2.69 -7.73 0.39
C LEU A 40 2.83 -8.11 -1.09
N ASP A 41 3.80 -7.53 -1.82
CA ASP A 41 4.13 -7.95 -3.16
C ASP A 41 5.25 -8.99 -3.11
N PRO A 42 5.10 -10.21 -3.66
CA PRO A 42 6.19 -11.17 -3.74
C PRO A 42 7.43 -10.65 -4.49
N GLN A 43 7.32 -9.60 -5.31
CA GLN A 43 8.48 -8.94 -5.92
C GLN A 43 9.30 -8.09 -4.93
N ALA A 44 8.75 -7.81 -3.75
CA ALA A 44 9.41 -7.05 -2.67
C ALA A 44 9.95 -5.67 -3.11
N ASN A 45 9.27 -5.03 -4.07
CA ASN A 45 9.74 -3.77 -4.67
C ASN A 45 9.73 -2.62 -3.65
N ALA A 46 8.72 -2.50 -2.79
CA ALA A 46 8.73 -1.49 -1.73
C ALA A 46 9.85 -1.78 -0.73
N SER A 47 10.05 -3.06 -0.41
CA SER A 47 11.08 -3.50 0.52
C SER A 47 12.48 -3.14 0.04
N ILE A 48 12.82 -3.42 -1.22
CA ILE A 48 14.15 -3.11 -1.78
C ILE A 48 14.37 -1.60 -1.94
N CYS A 49 13.31 -0.83 -2.30
CA CYS A 49 13.40 0.62 -2.40
C CYS A 49 13.70 1.29 -1.04
N LEU A 50 13.17 0.73 0.05
CA LEU A 50 13.30 1.31 1.39
C LEU A 50 14.50 0.78 2.17
N ALA A 51 14.80 -0.51 2.08
CA ALA A 51 15.85 -1.16 2.87
C ALA A 51 17.17 -1.32 2.10
N GLY A 52 17.15 -1.27 0.77
CA GLY A 52 18.28 -1.68 -0.06
C GLY A 52 18.48 -3.21 -0.07
N ASP A 53 19.33 -3.67 -0.98
CA ASP A 53 19.51 -5.11 -1.28
C ASP A 53 20.10 -5.88 -0.08
N SER A 54 21.19 -5.37 0.49
CA SER A 54 21.92 -6.07 1.56
C SER A 54 21.09 -6.29 2.83
N LEU A 55 20.34 -5.26 3.27
CA LEU A 55 19.47 -5.37 4.43
C LEU A 55 18.28 -6.29 4.13
N LEU A 56 17.66 -6.16 2.95
CA LEU A 56 16.55 -7.03 2.55
C LEU A 56 16.97 -8.50 2.51
N ALA A 57 18.13 -8.82 1.91
CA ALA A 57 18.67 -10.17 1.88
C ALA A 57 18.87 -10.74 3.30
N THR A 58 19.36 -9.91 4.22
CA THR A 58 19.52 -10.30 5.64
C THR A 58 18.17 -10.59 6.32
N LEU A 59 17.16 -9.76 6.07
CA LEU A 59 15.81 -9.94 6.65
C LEU A 59 15.14 -11.21 6.10
N ILE A 60 15.26 -11.47 4.79
CA ILE A 60 14.77 -12.70 4.15
C ILE A 60 15.45 -13.94 4.73
N ALA A 61 16.79 -13.94 4.83
CA ALA A 61 17.54 -15.08 5.37
C ALA A 61 17.15 -15.42 6.83
N ARG A 62 16.74 -14.41 7.60
CA ARG A 62 16.28 -14.57 8.99
C ARG A 62 14.79 -14.89 9.12
N LYS A 63 14.06 -15.02 8.00
CA LYS A 63 12.59 -15.12 7.97
C LYS A 63 11.89 -13.94 8.68
N ALA A 64 12.55 -12.79 8.78
CA ALA A 64 12.01 -11.56 9.35
C ALA A 64 11.20 -10.79 8.29
N THR A 65 10.21 -11.46 7.71
CA THR A 65 9.35 -10.98 6.61
C THR A 65 7.89 -11.22 6.95
N ILE A 66 6.96 -10.63 6.21
CA ILE A 66 5.53 -10.93 6.37
C ILE A 66 5.25 -12.41 6.10
N GLU A 67 5.87 -12.98 5.07
CA GLU A 67 5.74 -14.41 4.75
C GLU A 67 6.26 -15.27 5.89
N GLY A 68 7.46 -14.98 6.42
CA GLY A 68 8.02 -15.72 7.53
C GLY A 68 7.16 -15.62 8.80
N PHE A 69 6.57 -14.46 9.07
CA PHE A 69 5.59 -14.29 10.14
C PHE A 69 4.36 -15.17 9.92
N LEU A 70 3.75 -15.10 8.74
CA LEU A 70 2.51 -15.82 8.45
C LEU A 70 2.73 -17.35 8.40
N GLU A 71 3.80 -17.82 7.77
CA GLU A 71 4.16 -19.24 7.73
C GLU A 71 4.31 -19.81 9.14
N ASN A 72 5.13 -19.16 9.98
CA ASN A 72 5.38 -19.62 11.35
C ASN A 72 4.12 -19.60 12.22
N ASN A 73 3.27 -18.59 12.08
CA ASN A 73 2.09 -18.44 12.96
C ASN A 73 0.85 -19.20 12.47
N LEU A 74 0.79 -19.61 11.20
CA LEU A 74 -0.37 -20.31 10.63
C LEU A 74 -0.10 -21.79 10.35
N LEU A 75 1.12 -22.14 9.97
CA LEU A 75 1.50 -23.47 9.49
C LEU A 75 2.65 -24.10 10.29
N GLY A 76 3.43 -23.30 11.01
CA GLY A 76 4.58 -23.76 11.79
C GLY A 76 4.30 -23.96 13.27
N ASP A 77 5.26 -24.59 13.96
CA ASP A 77 5.20 -24.84 15.41
C ASP A 77 5.76 -23.67 16.25
N LYS A 78 6.52 -22.76 15.63
CA LYS A 78 7.17 -21.63 16.31
C LYS A 78 6.36 -20.37 16.11
N LYS A 79 6.03 -19.67 17.21
CA LYS A 79 5.44 -18.33 17.14
C LYS A 79 6.52 -17.29 16.92
N LEU A 80 6.45 -16.59 15.80
CA LEU A 80 7.29 -15.41 15.51
C LEU A 80 6.50 -14.14 15.85
N ALA A 81 7.02 -13.26 16.70
CA ALA A 81 6.29 -12.03 17.01
C ALA A 81 6.32 -11.05 15.83
N PHE A 82 5.20 -10.36 15.58
CA PHE A 82 5.09 -9.40 14.47
C PHE A 82 6.16 -8.30 14.53
N ASN A 83 6.53 -7.86 15.74
CA ASN A 83 7.57 -6.85 15.95
C ASN A 83 8.97 -7.33 15.58
N GLU A 84 9.24 -8.63 15.65
CA GLU A 84 10.54 -9.19 15.25
C GLU A 84 10.75 -9.13 13.73
N CYS A 85 9.66 -9.07 12.97
CA CYS A 85 9.70 -8.88 11.52
C CYS A 85 9.69 -7.40 11.09
N ILE A 86 9.44 -6.46 12.01
CA ILE A 86 9.46 -5.02 11.71
C ILE A 86 10.87 -4.50 11.91
N ARG A 87 11.46 -3.97 10.83
CA ARG A 87 12.70 -3.19 10.90
C ARG A 87 12.39 -1.72 11.01
N ASN A 88 12.85 -1.07 12.08
CA ASN A 88 12.69 0.37 12.28
C ASN A 88 13.80 1.17 11.57
N ASN A 89 13.48 2.42 11.21
CA ASN A 89 14.39 3.41 10.64
C ASN A 89 15.14 2.89 9.40
N VAL A 90 14.40 2.35 8.43
CA VAL A 90 14.98 1.77 7.21
C VAL A 90 15.36 2.82 6.16
N SER A 91 14.70 3.99 6.15
CA SER A 91 14.89 4.99 5.09
C SER A 91 16.27 5.63 5.14
N ASN A 92 16.96 5.71 4.00
CA ASN A 92 18.18 6.52 3.83
C ASN A 92 17.88 8.01 3.55
N VAL A 93 16.62 8.43 3.59
CA VAL A 93 16.22 9.81 3.27
C VAL A 93 16.14 10.64 4.53
N THR A 94 16.53 11.92 4.42
CA THR A 94 16.47 12.88 5.53
C THR A 94 15.47 14.00 5.28
N HIS A 95 14.91 14.58 6.33
CA HIS A 95 14.17 15.83 6.28
C HIS A 95 14.53 16.65 7.52
N LEU A 96 14.80 17.95 7.35
CA LEU A 96 15.28 18.82 8.44
C LEU A 96 16.48 18.22 9.20
N ASN A 97 17.43 17.62 8.47
CA ASN A 97 18.63 16.94 9.00
C ASN A 97 18.36 15.74 9.92
N GLN A 98 17.16 15.16 9.87
CA GLN A 98 16.79 13.94 10.59
C GLN A 98 16.42 12.84 9.61
N GLN A 99 16.77 11.59 9.93
CA GLN A 99 16.33 10.43 9.16
C GLN A 99 14.81 10.30 9.23
N LEU A 100 14.17 10.01 8.10
CA LEU A 100 12.72 9.80 8.07
C LEU A 100 12.33 8.60 8.94
N PRO A 101 11.35 8.74 9.87
CA PRO A 101 10.93 7.66 10.76
C PRO A 101 10.04 6.63 10.05
N ILE A 102 10.64 5.90 9.11
CA ILE A 102 10.00 4.83 8.35
C ILE A 102 10.45 3.47 8.88
N SER A 103 9.48 2.66 9.25
CA SER A 103 9.66 1.24 9.54
C SER A 103 9.12 0.38 8.40
N LEU A 104 9.65 -0.83 8.27
CA LEU A 104 9.30 -1.75 7.20
C LEU A 104 9.04 -3.14 7.78
N LEU A 105 7.93 -3.75 7.38
CA LEU A 105 7.70 -5.18 7.40
C LEU A 105 7.88 -5.69 5.97
N PRO A 106 9.03 -6.32 5.64
CA PRO A 106 9.38 -6.60 4.27
C PRO A 106 8.64 -7.84 3.73
N SER A 107 8.53 -7.87 2.40
CA SER A 107 8.11 -9.04 1.65
C SER A 107 9.31 -9.91 1.24
N SER A 108 9.04 -11.06 0.63
CA SER A 108 10.03 -11.94 0.01
C SER A 108 9.43 -12.62 -1.24
N PRO A 109 10.27 -13.10 -2.17
CA PRO A 109 9.81 -13.96 -3.27
C PRO A 109 9.04 -15.21 -2.80
N ASN A 110 9.29 -15.68 -1.56
CA ASN A 110 8.60 -16.83 -0.98
C ASN A 110 7.12 -16.55 -0.68
N LEU A 111 6.69 -15.28 -0.61
CA LEU A 111 5.30 -14.92 -0.34
C LEU A 111 4.34 -15.56 -1.36
N ARG A 112 4.76 -15.66 -2.63
CA ARG A 112 3.96 -16.32 -3.68
C ARG A 112 3.74 -17.80 -3.38
N HIS A 113 4.79 -18.50 -2.94
CA HIS A 113 4.69 -19.91 -2.58
C HIS A 113 3.81 -20.11 -1.34
N PHE A 114 3.93 -19.21 -0.37
CA PHE A 114 3.07 -19.19 0.81
C PHE A 114 1.59 -19.01 0.44
N GLU A 115 1.25 -18.04 -0.43
CA GLU A 115 -0.13 -17.82 -0.88
C GLU A 115 -0.71 -19.07 -1.57
N GLN A 116 0.06 -19.69 -2.46
CA GLN A 116 -0.34 -20.92 -3.16
C GLN A 116 -0.58 -22.08 -2.16
N ARG A 117 0.35 -22.26 -1.22
CA ARG A 117 0.25 -23.33 -0.21
C ARG A 117 -0.94 -23.13 0.71
N ILE A 118 -1.20 -21.91 1.17
CA ILE A 118 -2.38 -21.60 1.99
C ILE A 118 -3.67 -21.94 1.25
N ILE A 119 -3.78 -21.55 -0.01
CA ILE A 119 -4.99 -21.86 -0.80
C ILE A 119 -5.14 -23.38 -0.91
N HIS A 120 -4.07 -24.10 -1.24
CA HIS A 120 -4.10 -25.55 -1.34
C HIS A 120 -4.50 -26.24 -0.01
N ASP A 121 -3.80 -25.94 1.09
CA ASP A 121 -4.00 -26.61 2.38
C ASP A 121 -5.39 -26.32 2.98
N LEU A 122 -5.87 -25.07 2.83
CA LEU A 122 -7.19 -24.69 3.35
C LEU A 122 -8.33 -25.19 2.45
N THR A 123 -8.10 -25.32 1.14
CA THR A 123 -9.07 -25.97 0.23
C THR A 123 -9.18 -27.46 0.54
N GLN A 124 -8.08 -28.15 0.86
CA GLN A 124 -8.13 -29.55 1.32
C GLN A 124 -8.94 -29.72 2.61
N ARG A 125 -8.96 -28.70 3.47
CA ARG A 125 -9.79 -28.64 4.69
C ARG A 125 -11.24 -28.22 4.43
N ARG A 126 -11.66 -28.11 3.16
CA ARG A 126 -13.00 -27.69 2.71
C ARG A 126 -13.42 -26.31 3.21
N MET A 127 -12.46 -25.43 3.49
CA MET A 127 -12.76 -24.05 3.85
C MET A 127 -13.15 -23.24 2.61
N SER A 128 -14.20 -22.45 2.73
CA SER A 128 -14.58 -21.47 1.72
C SER A 128 -13.59 -20.29 1.68
N TRP A 129 -13.54 -19.59 0.55
CA TRP A 129 -12.72 -18.39 0.40
C TRP A 129 -12.98 -17.34 1.48
N SER A 130 -14.25 -17.14 1.85
CA SER A 130 -14.64 -16.15 2.87
C SER A 130 -14.13 -16.51 4.26
N GLU A 131 -14.08 -17.80 4.62
CA GLU A 131 -13.51 -18.29 5.88
C GLU A 131 -11.99 -18.12 5.92
N ILE A 132 -11.31 -18.40 4.81
CA ILE A 132 -9.86 -18.20 4.68
C ILE A 132 -9.52 -16.72 4.89
N VAL A 133 -10.18 -15.83 4.16
CA VAL A 133 -9.96 -14.38 4.29
C VAL A 133 -10.29 -13.91 5.70
N ARG A 134 -11.36 -14.43 6.33
CA ARG A 134 -11.73 -14.07 7.71
C ARG A 134 -10.66 -14.50 8.72
N GLY A 135 -10.14 -15.73 8.61
CA GLY A 135 -9.10 -16.24 9.49
C GLY A 135 -7.80 -15.43 9.38
N LEU A 136 -7.33 -15.21 8.16
CA LEU A 136 -6.14 -14.38 7.90
C LEU A 136 -6.34 -12.93 8.36
N SER A 137 -7.51 -12.35 8.08
CA SER A 137 -7.85 -11.00 8.56
C SER A 137 -7.80 -10.93 10.08
N GLY A 138 -8.30 -11.95 10.80
CA GLY A 138 -8.24 -12.01 12.26
C GLY A 138 -6.80 -11.96 12.79
N VAL A 139 -5.91 -12.76 12.20
CA VAL A 139 -4.49 -12.82 12.59
C VAL A 139 -3.80 -11.49 12.32
N VAL A 140 -3.93 -10.94 11.10
CA VAL A 140 -3.29 -9.67 10.73
C VAL A 140 -3.87 -8.50 11.54
N ASN A 141 -5.19 -8.41 11.70
CA ASN A 141 -5.84 -7.36 12.46
C ASN A 141 -5.38 -7.35 13.93
N ALA A 142 -5.26 -8.52 14.56
CA ALA A 142 -4.78 -8.63 15.93
C ALA A 142 -3.36 -8.06 16.09
N GLN A 143 -2.50 -8.18 15.08
CA GLN A 143 -1.16 -7.58 15.10
C GLN A 143 -1.21 -6.08 14.78
N LEU A 144 -1.96 -5.67 13.76
CA LEU A 144 -2.12 -4.25 13.40
C LEU A 144 -2.64 -3.43 14.59
N LEU A 145 -3.62 -3.94 15.33
CA LEU A 145 -4.17 -3.29 16.53
C LEU A 145 -3.10 -3.02 17.59
N LYS A 146 -2.11 -3.91 17.74
CA LYS A 146 -0.96 -3.69 18.65
C LYS A 146 -0.03 -2.60 18.13
N GLN A 147 0.13 -2.50 16.81
CA GLN A 147 0.97 -1.48 16.17
C GLN A 147 0.34 -0.09 16.12
N LYS A 148 -0.98 0.03 16.28
CA LYS A 148 -1.71 1.32 16.17
C LYS A 148 -1.26 2.40 17.16
N LYS A 149 -0.49 2.05 18.19
CA LYS A 149 0.13 3.01 19.14
C LYS A 149 1.55 3.42 18.74
N ALA A 150 2.25 2.57 18.00
CA ALA A 150 3.65 2.78 17.62
C ALA A 150 3.79 3.64 16.35
N PHE A 151 2.78 3.63 15.49
CA PHE A 151 2.78 4.36 14.22
C PHE A 151 1.58 5.30 14.13
N ASP A 152 1.73 6.34 13.31
CA ASP A 152 0.66 7.27 12.97
C ASP A 152 -0.01 6.83 11.66
N PHE A 153 0.77 6.26 10.74
CA PHE A 153 0.30 5.67 9.47
C PHE A 153 0.87 4.27 9.24
N ILE A 154 0.06 3.39 8.65
CA ILE A 154 0.47 2.07 8.17
C ILE A 154 0.08 1.98 6.69
N LEU A 155 1.06 1.90 5.80
CA LEU A 155 0.86 1.74 4.37
C LEU A 155 1.05 0.26 3.99
N ILE A 156 0.19 -0.25 3.11
CA ILE A 156 0.27 -1.63 2.62
C ILE A 156 0.45 -1.61 1.10
N ASP A 157 1.58 -2.13 0.60
CA ASP A 157 1.82 -2.32 -0.84
C ASP A 157 1.27 -3.67 -1.29
N CYS A 158 0.22 -3.66 -2.11
CA CYS A 158 -0.39 -4.89 -2.60
C CYS A 158 0.17 -5.28 -3.98
N ALA A 159 0.40 -6.59 -4.16
CA ALA A 159 0.67 -7.19 -5.46
C ALA A 159 -0.40 -6.83 -6.52
N PRO A 160 -0.07 -6.84 -7.82
CA PRO A 160 -1.07 -6.73 -8.88
C PRO A 160 -2.08 -7.90 -8.83
N GLY A 161 -3.35 -7.58 -9.05
CA GLY A 161 -4.44 -8.55 -9.02
C GLY A 161 -5.18 -8.59 -7.68
N ILE A 162 -6.06 -9.57 -7.51
CA ILE A 162 -6.78 -9.81 -6.26
C ILE A 162 -6.29 -11.15 -5.70
N SER A 163 -5.37 -11.09 -4.74
CA SER A 163 -4.95 -12.23 -3.95
C SER A 163 -5.65 -12.22 -2.58
N VAL A 164 -5.51 -13.32 -1.84
CA VAL A 164 -6.05 -13.42 -0.47
C VAL A 164 -5.48 -12.33 0.46
N LEU A 165 -4.21 -11.97 0.28
CA LEU A 165 -3.55 -10.93 1.07
C LEU A 165 -3.98 -9.52 0.65
N THR A 166 -4.18 -9.29 -0.64
CA THR A 166 -4.79 -8.05 -1.13
C THR A 166 -6.19 -7.85 -0.53
N GLU A 167 -7.01 -8.91 -0.46
CA GLU A 167 -8.33 -8.83 0.15
C GLU A 167 -8.30 -8.56 1.66
N VAL A 168 -7.40 -9.21 2.39
CA VAL A 168 -7.17 -8.93 3.83
C VAL A 168 -6.80 -7.46 4.02
N SER A 169 -5.91 -6.94 3.17
CA SER A 169 -5.43 -5.55 3.26
C SER A 169 -6.55 -4.54 3.04
N ILE A 170 -7.38 -4.76 2.01
CA ILE A 170 -8.52 -3.91 1.69
C ILE A 170 -9.55 -3.90 2.82
N ARG A 171 -9.81 -5.06 3.44
CA ARG A 171 -10.75 -5.19 4.57
C ARG A 171 -10.27 -4.47 5.83
N LEU A 172 -8.95 -4.40 6.04
CA LEU A 172 -8.36 -3.79 7.23
C LEU A 172 -8.02 -2.30 7.05
N ALA A 173 -8.02 -1.81 5.81
CA ALA A 173 -7.68 -0.45 5.49
C ALA A 173 -8.73 0.56 5.96
N ASP A 174 -8.24 1.69 6.47
CA ASP A 174 -9.04 2.88 6.71
C ASP A 174 -9.26 3.70 5.42
N LEU A 175 -8.38 3.55 4.41
CA LEU A 175 -8.49 4.13 3.08
C LEU A 175 -7.85 3.17 2.06
N VAL A 176 -8.49 2.99 0.90
CA VAL A 176 -7.88 2.28 -0.22
C VAL A 176 -7.55 3.27 -1.32
N ILE A 177 -6.27 3.36 -1.68
CA ILE A 177 -5.79 4.15 -2.82
C ILE A 177 -5.66 3.22 -4.03
N VAL A 178 -6.17 3.65 -5.18
CA VAL A 178 -6.15 2.90 -6.43
C VAL A 178 -5.35 3.69 -7.49
N PRO A 179 -4.02 3.51 -7.56
CA PRO A 179 -3.19 4.17 -8.56
C PRO A 179 -3.60 3.72 -9.96
N THR A 180 -3.89 4.66 -10.86
CA THR A 180 -4.41 4.39 -12.20
C THR A 180 -3.74 5.31 -13.22
N ILE A 181 -3.35 4.77 -14.37
CA ILE A 181 -2.90 5.59 -15.51
C ILE A 181 -4.16 6.05 -16.25
N ALA A 182 -4.21 7.33 -16.64
CA ALA A 182 -5.34 7.88 -17.40
C ALA A 182 -5.28 7.45 -18.88
N ASP A 183 -5.43 6.16 -19.15
CA ASP A 183 -5.55 5.60 -20.49
C ASP A 183 -6.69 4.57 -20.53
N PHE A 184 -7.17 4.25 -21.74
CA PHE A 184 -8.30 3.34 -21.94
C PHE A 184 -8.10 1.97 -21.25
N LEU A 185 -6.93 1.35 -21.41
CA LEU A 185 -6.68 0.00 -20.88
C LEU A 185 -6.49 0.00 -19.36
N SER A 186 -6.13 1.14 -18.78
CA SER A 186 -5.86 1.29 -17.35
C SER A 186 -7.13 1.66 -16.59
N THR A 187 -8.07 2.35 -17.23
CA THR A 187 -9.38 2.66 -16.66
C THR A 187 -10.45 1.62 -17.00
N PHE A 188 -10.22 0.75 -17.99
CA PHE A 188 -11.14 -0.33 -18.32
C PHE A 188 -11.39 -1.24 -17.10
N GLY A 189 -12.65 -1.31 -16.66
CA GLY A 189 -13.07 -2.11 -15.50
C GLY A 189 -12.78 -1.47 -14.14
N LEU A 190 -12.27 -0.23 -14.08
CA LEU A 190 -11.97 0.45 -12.82
C LEU A 190 -13.23 0.64 -11.97
N GLN A 191 -14.35 1.06 -12.56
CA GLN A 191 -15.62 1.19 -11.86
C GLN A 191 -16.05 -0.12 -11.21
N THR A 192 -16.03 -1.23 -11.96
CA THR A 192 -16.40 -2.56 -11.47
C THR A 192 -15.47 -3.01 -10.34
N PHE A 193 -14.17 -2.77 -10.48
CA PHE A 193 -13.20 -3.07 -9.43
C PHE A 193 -13.49 -2.28 -8.16
N CYS A 194 -13.62 -0.95 -8.25
CA CYS A 194 -13.89 -0.08 -7.11
C CYS A 194 -15.25 -0.35 -6.44
N ALA A 195 -16.28 -0.65 -7.25
CA ALA A 195 -17.58 -1.09 -6.76
C ALA A 195 -17.45 -2.41 -5.99
N ALA A 196 -16.71 -3.38 -6.53
CA ALA A 196 -16.45 -4.63 -5.83
C ALA A 196 -15.66 -4.42 -4.53
N LEU A 197 -14.72 -3.47 -4.46
CA LEU A 197 -14.03 -3.15 -3.20
C LEU A 197 -14.98 -2.57 -2.15
N SER A 198 -15.93 -1.75 -2.60
CA SER A 198 -16.99 -1.19 -1.76
C SER A 198 -17.99 -2.26 -1.35
N ASP A 199 -18.36 -3.20 -2.21
CA ASP A 199 -19.33 -4.25 -1.88
C ASP A 199 -18.72 -5.40 -1.07
N ARG A 200 -17.40 -5.66 -1.19
CA ARG A 200 -16.70 -6.73 -0.46
C ARG A 200 -16.49 -6.43 1.03
N GLY A 201 -17.00 -5.31 1.51
CA GLY A 201 -17.09 -5.01 2.94
C GLY A 201 -18.36 -5.59 3.57
N LEU A 202 -18.17 -6.52 4.51
CA LEU A 202 -18.99 -6.70 5.73
C LEU A 202 -20.04 -7.82 5.83
N GLU A 203 -19.76 -9.04 5.40
CA GLU A 203 -20.32 -10.15 6.19
C GLU A 203 -19.58 -10.23 7.54
N GLY A 204 -20.04 -9.44 8.51
CA GLY A 204 -19.68 -9.56 9.93
C GLY A 204 -18.76 -8.49 10.55
N ALA A 205 -18.32 -7.46 9.80
CA ALA A 205 -17.58 -6.33 10.41
C ALA A 205 -18.45 -5.06 10.45
N ARG A 206 -18.41 -4.31 11.55
CA ARG A 206 -19.31 -3.16 11.84
C ARG A 206 -18.96 -1.85 11.09
N ARG A 207 -18.16 -1.87 10.02
CA ARG A 207 -17.64 -0.64 9.39
C ARG A 207 -18.12 -0.50 7.95
N THR A 208 -19.05 0.41 7.69
CA THR A 208 -19.51 0.78 6.34
C THR A 208 -18.35 0.76 5.33
N PRO A 209 -18.51 0.10 4.18
CA PRO A 209 -17.42 0.00 3.23
C PRO A 209 -17.01 1.39 2.74
N ARG A 210 -15.72 1.70 2.87
CA ARG A 210 -15.19 3.01 2.49
C ARG A 210 -14.88 2.99 1.01
N LYS A 211 -15.35 4.03 0.30
CA LYS A 211 -15.12 4.14 -1.13
C LYS A 211 -13.62 4.32 -1.41
N PRO A 212 -13.06 3.55 -2.36
CA PRO A 212 -11.67 3.74 -2.76
C PRO A 212 -11.46 5.12 -3.38
N HIS A 213 -10.22 5.61 -3.30
CA HIS A 213 -9.80 6.87 -3.93
C HIS A 213 -8.81 6.57 -5.04
N VAL A 214 -9.13 6.99 -6.26
CA VAL A 214 -8.29 6.84 -7.43
C VAL A 214 -7.22 7.92 -7.41
N LEU A 215 -5.96 7.50 -7.51
CA LEU A 215 -4.82 8.39 -7.73
C LEU A 215 -4.40 8.29 -9.18
N ILE A 216 -4.50 9.37 -9.95
CA ILE A 216 -4.00 9.39 -11.32
C ILE A 216 -2.48 9.43 -11.27
N THR A 217 -1.84 8.48 -11.95
CA THR A 217 -0.39 8.31 -11.97
C THR A 217 0.16 8.25 -13.38
N ARG A 218 1.49 8.45 -13.49
CA ARG A 218 2.22 8.46 -14.76
C ARG A 218 1.56 9.40 -15.77
N ARG A 219 1.11 10.56 -15.31
CA ARG A 219 0.43 11.54 -16.14
C ARG A 219 1.41 12.15 -17.16
N ARG A 220 1.14 11.91 -18.43
CA ARG A 220 1.82 12.53 -19.59
C ARG A 220 1.01 13.70 -20.10
N GLN A 221 1.65 14.75 -20.62
CA GLN A 221 0.97 15.90 -21.22
C GLN A 221 0.46 15.59 -22.64
N VAL A 222 -0.53 14.69 -22.71
CA VAL A 222 -1.18 14.27 -23.97
C VAL A 222 -2.70 14.34 -23.84
N LYS A 223 -3.38 14.54 -24.98
CA LYS A 223 -4.83 14.73 -25.05
C LYS A 223 -5.61 13.56 -24.44
N ILE A 224 -5.21 12.33 -24.77
CA ILE A 224 -5.91 11.13 -24.28
C ILE A 224 -5.89 11.04 -22.75
N HIS A 225 -4.77 11.34 -22.10
CA HIS A 225 -4.70 11.36 -20.64
C HIS A 225 -5.55 12.48 -20.03
N ALA A 226 -5.61 13.66 -20.68
CA ALA A 226 -6.45 14.75 -20.20
C ALA A 226 -7.94 14.38 -20.25
N GLN A 227 -8.39 13.83 -21.38
CA GLN A 227 -9.77 13.38 -21.58
C GLN A 227 -10.13 12.24 -20.61
N THR A 228 -9.28 11.24 -20.46
CA THR A 228 -9.53 10.13 -19.54
C THR A 228 -9.55 10.58 -18.09
N ALA A 229 -8.67 11.51 -17.68
CA ALA A 229 -8.68 12.08 -16.34
C ALA A 229 -9.98 12.85 -16.05
N GLU A 230 -10.47 13.63 -17.02
CA GLU A 230 -11.76 14.34 -16.92
C GLU A 230 -12.94 13.36 -16.81
N LEU A 231 -12.94 12.28 -17.60
CA LEU A 231 -13.95 11.23 -17.49
C LEU A 231 -13.98 10.61 -16.09
N LEU A 232 -12.82 10.27 -15.52
CA LEU A 232 -12.73 9.73 -14.15
C LEU A 232 -13.28 10.70 -13.12
N ARG A 233 -12.98 12.00 -13.24
CA ARG A 233 -13.52 13.04 -12.36
C ARG A 233 -15.04 13.13 -12.50
N ASN A 234 -15.57 13.13 -13.72
CA ASN A 234 -17.01 13.17 -13.96
C ASN A 234 -17.72 11.96 -13.34
N GLU A 235 -17.17 10.75 -13.50
CA GLU A 235 -17.69 9.53 -12.88
C GLU A 235 -17.71 9.61 -11.34
N ALA A 236 -16.70 10.24 -10.74
CA ALA A 236 -16.64 10.46 -9.29
C ALA A 236 -17.70 11.43 -8.76
N THR A 237 -18.32 12.25 -9.62
CA THR A 237 -19.42 13.16 -9.26
C THR A 237 -20.82 12.58 -9.50
N ALA A 238 -20.92 11.35 -10.02
CA ALA A 238 -22.21 10.70 -10.25
C ALA A 238 -23.01 10.54 -8.94
N THR A 239 -24.32 10.30 -9.03
CA THR A 239 -25.21 10.16 -7.85
C THR A 239 -24.77 9.04 -6.90
N LYS A 240 -24.20 7.96 -7.43
CA LYS A 240 -23.65 6.83 -6.68
C LYS A 240 -22.28 6.47 -7.23
N PRO A 241 -21.24 7.26 -6.92
CA PRO A 241 -19.92 7.03 -7.47
C PRO A 241 -19.29 5.82 -6.78
N ALA A 242 -18.63 4.97 -7.57
CA ALA A 242 -17.91 3.78 -7.10
C ALA A 242 -16.58 4.13 -6.40
N PHE A 243 -16.04 5.33 -6.66
CA PHE A 243 -14.79 5.82 -6.12
C PHE A 243 -14.79 7.36 -6.06
N HIS A 244 -13.82 7.91 -5.32
CA HIS A 244 -13.42 9.31 -5.40
C HIS A 244 -12.13 9.43 -6.20
N VAL A 245 -11.74 10.64 -6.61
CA VAL A 245 -10.49 10.91 -7.32
C VAL A 245 -9.72 11.98 -6.55
N PHE A 246 -8.43 11.78 -6.35
CA PHE A 246 -7.55 12.82 -5.81
C PHE A 246 -7.36 13.94 -6.83
N GLU A 247 -7.26 15.18 -6.35
CA GLU A 247 -6.94 16.31 -7.23
C GLU A 247 -5.47 16.23 -7.68
N THR A 248 -4.60 15.78 -6.79
CA THR A 248 -3.20 15.53 -7.11
C THR A 248 -3.06 14.42 -8.16
N GLU A 249 -2.35 14.73 -9.26
CA GLU A 249 -1.93 13.76 -10.28
C GLU A 249 -0.41 13.58 -10.24
N ILE A 250 0.08 12.33 -10.24
CA ILE A 250 1.51 12.04 -10.27
C ILE A 250 1.98 12.01 -11.74
N PRO A 251 2.92 12.88 -12.16
CA PRO A 251 3.40 12.91 -13.55
C PRO A 251 4.26 11.67 -13.87
N GLU A 252 4.38 11.36 -15.16
CA GLU A 252 5.45 10.46 -15.58
C GLU A 252 6.75 11.26 -15.69
N ALA A 253 7.75 10.94 -14.86
CA ALA A 253 9.02 11.64 -14.85
C ALA A 253 10.18 10.68 -14.60
N VAL A 254 11.30 10.92 -15.29
CA VAL A 254 12.55 10.17 -15.10
C VAL A 254 13.07 10.31 -13.67
N SER A 255 12.86 11.48 -13.04
CA SER A 255 13.22 11.72 -11.65
C SER A 255 12.54 10.75 -10.68
N ILE A 256 11.31 10.31 -10.95
CA ILE A 256 10.61 9.32 -10.11
C ILE A 256 11.29 7.95 -10.22
N ALA A 257 11.64 7.52 -11.44
CA ALA A 257 12.35 6.26 -11.64
C ALA A 257 13.73 6.28 -10.96
N ASN A 258 14.45 7.41 -11.05
CA ASN A 258 15.73 7.60 -10.37
C ASN A 258 15.57 7.62 -8.84
N ALA A 259 14.51 8.22 -8.31
CA ALA A 259 14.22 8.26 -6.87
C ALA A 259 13.93 6.86 -6.28
N LEU A 260 13.41 5.93 -7.08
CA LEU A 260 13.16 4.54 -6.67
C LEU A 260 14.38 3.63 -6.86
N SER A 261 15.41 4.10 -7.56
CA SER A 261 16.65 3.36 -7.69
C SER A 261 17.42 3.39 -6.37
N GLN A 262 18.27 2.40 -6.11
CA GLN A 262 19.10 2.42 -4.91
C GLN A 262 20.03 3.64 -4.93
N ILE A 263 19.98 4.42 -3.85
CA ILE A 263 20.82 5.59 -3.66
C ILE A 263 21.79 5.25 -2.53
N ASP A 264 23.07 5.06 -2.84
CA ASP A 264 24.15 4.83 -1.86
C ASP A 264 24.51 6.09 -1.02
N ARG A 265 23.58 7.04 -0.93
CA ARG A 265 23.73 8.34 -0.25
C ARG A 265 22.53 8.61 0.64
N PHE A 266 22.64 9.64 1.48
CA PHE A 266 21.55 10.12 2.33
C PHE A 266 20.96 11.44 1.79
N PRO A 267 20.15 11.41 0.71
CA PRO A 267 19.54 12.63 0.18
C PRO A 267 18.51 13.18 1.16
N SER A 268 18.30 14.50 1.14
CA SER A 268 17.09 15.07 1.71
C SER A 268 15.85 14.69 0.87
N PHE A 269 14.67 14.72 1.47
CA PHE A 269 13.39 14.46 0.81
C PHE A 269 13.23 15.27 -0.49
N THR A 270 13.55 16.57 -0.44
CA THR A 270 13.49 17.45 -1.61
C THR A 270 14.57 17.13 -2.64
N GLN A 271 15.76 16.68 -2.24
CA GLN A 271 16.79 16.23 -3.19
C GLN A 271 16.38 14.93 -3.91
N LYS A 272 15.72 14.01 -3.19
CA LYS A 272 15.27 12.73 -3.76
C LYS A 272 14.10 12.90 -4.73
N TRP A 273 13.05 13.59 -4.31
CA TRP A 273 11.83 13.74 -5.12
C TRP A 273 11.88 14.97 -6.05
N GLY A 274 12.79 15.90 -5.82
CA GLY A 274 12.92 17.13 -6.60
C GLY A 274 11.90 18.20 -6.22
N SER A 275 12.17 19.42 -6.68
CA SER A 275 11.36 20.61 -6.37
C SER A 275 9.94 20.59 -6.95
N ALA A 276 9.70 19.80 -8.00
CA ALA A 276 8.38 19.69 -8.62
C ALA A 276 7.48 18.65 -7.94
N LEU A 277 8.02 17.51 -7.50
CA LEU A 277 7.21 16.42 -6.91
C LEU A 277 7.05 16.53 -5.41
N ALA A 278 8.04 17.05 -4.68
CA ALA A 278 7.94 17.18 -3.23
C ALA A 278 6.69 17.99 -2.78
N PRO A 279 6.35 19.13 -3.43
CA PRO A 279 5.10 19.83 -3.14
C PRO A 279 3.85 19.01 -3.48
N LEU A 280 3.81 18.35 -4.64
CA LEU A 280 2.68 17.49 -5.04
C LEU A 280 2.45 16.35 -4.05
N LEU A 281 3.52 15.71 -3.54
CA LEU A 281 3.40 14.68 -2.51
C LEU A 281 2.88 15.25 -1.18
N SER A 282 3.22 16.51 -0.87
CA SER A 282 2.70 17.20 0.32
C SER A 282 1.21 17.52 0.17
N ASP A 283 0.76 17.94 -1.02
CA ASP A 283 -0.65 18.12 -1.35
C ASP A 283 -1.42 16.79 -1.26
N LEU A 284 -0.87 15.70 -1.78
CA LEU A 284 -1.46 14.37 -1.65
C LEU A 284 -1.58 13.92 -0.19
N VAL A 285 -0.60 14.20 0.66
CA VAL A 285 -0.68 13.91 2.10
C VAL A 285 -1.84 14.66 2.75
N ARG A 286 -2.06 15.92 2.38
CA ARG A 286 -3.21 16.72 2.85
C ARG A 286 -4.53 16.10 2.40
N GLU A 287 -4.68 15.81 1.11
CA GLU A 287 -5.90 15.21 0.55
C GLU A 287 -6.22 13.83 1.20
N ILE A 288 -5.19 13.04 1.50
CA ILE A 288 -5.33 11.77 2.23
C ILE A 288 -5.83 12.01 3.66
N GLY A 289 -5.33 13.05 4.34
CA GLY A 289 -5.83 13.47 5.65
C GLY A 289 -7.32 13.79 5.60
N ASP A 290 -7.72 14.62 4.64
CA ASP A 290 -9.11 15.04 4.43
C ASP A 290 -10.01 13.82 4.13
N ALA A 291 -9.59 12.93 3.23
CA ALA A 291 -10.30 11.69 2.90
C ALA A 291 -10.46 10.77 4.11
N LEU A 292 -9.41 10.64 4.92
CA LEU A 292 -9.43 9.82 6.12
C LEU A 292 -10.36 10.40 7.20
N ASP A 293 -10.44 11.72 7.32
CA ASP A 293 -11.26 12.43 8.31
C ASP A 293 -12.74 12.48 7.89
N ALA A 294 -13.03 12.69 6.60
CA ALA A 294 -14.37 12.55 6.04
C ALA A 294 -14.96 11.15 6.30
N ASN A 295 -14.11 10.12 6.31
CA ASN A 295 -14.48 8.74 6.63
C ASN A 295 -14.77 8.46 8.13
N ARG A 296 -14.70 9.47 9.01
CA ARG A 296 -15.07 9.38 10.43
C ARG A 296 -16.38 10.10 10.78
N ALA A 297 -16.82 11.04 9.94
CA ALA A 297 -18.09 11.74 10.07
C ALA A 297 -19.26 10.84 9.61
#